data_AF-A0A2E1ANP3-F1
#
_entry.id   AF-A0A2E1ANP3-F1
#
_cell.length_a   1.000
_cell.length_b   1.000
_cell.length_c   1.000
_cell.angle_alpha   90.00
_cell.angle_beta   90.00
_cell.angle_gamma   90.00
#
_symmetry.space_group_name_H-M   'P 1'
#
loop_
_entity.id
_entity.type
_entity.pdbx_description
1 polymer ?
#
loop_
_entity_poly.entity_id
_entity_poly.type
_entity_poly.pdbx_seq_one_letter_code
_entity_poly.pdbx_strand_id
1 'polypeptide(L)'
;MKKNKKKRNVVATNDNSSIATNTAKVSYEKAFMQMNKMQKRGNKSIYLSPEYHERLTRIVQIIGDDKIPLFAYLNNILEYHFKVFEDMITKEFNEKYKGLF
;
A
#
# COMPACT_ATOMS: atom_id res chain seq x y z
N MET A 1 -31.39 -37.32 -48.54
CA MET A 1 -29.95 -37.48 -48.86
C MET A 1 -29.12 -37.37 -47.58
N LYS A 2 -28.32 -38.40 -47.27
CA LYS A 2 -27.28 -38.38 -46.21
C LYS A 2 -25.97 -37.82 -46.79
N LYS A 3 -25.19 -37.07 -45.99
CA LYS A 3 -23.70 -36.92 -45.95
C LYS A 3 -23.36 -35.75 -45.00
N ASN A 4 -23.05 -35.95 -43.72
CA ASN A 4 -21.82 -36.44 -43.05
C ASN A 4 -20.64 -35.43 -42.99
N LYS A 5 -20.30 -35.04 -41.74
CA LYS A 5 -19.01 -34.65 -41.15
C LYS A 5 -18.06 -33.67 -41.88
N LYS A 6 -17.80 -32.53 -41.23
CA LYS A 6 -16.43 -32.06 -40.96
C LYS A 6 -16.34 -31.30 -39.64
N LYS A 7 -15.75 -31.94 -38.63
CA LYS A 7 -15.24 -31.28 -37.42
C LYS A 7 -14.11 -30.34 -37.84
N ARG A 8 -14.13 -29.09 -37.39
CA ARG A 8 -12.94 -28.28 -37.18
C ARG A 8 -13.12 -27.50 -35.88
N ASN A 9 -12.49 -28.01 -34.82
CA ASN A 9 -12.09 -27.22 -33.67
C ASN A 9 -11.09 -26.18 -34.16
N VAL A 10 -11.33 -24.91 -33.89
CA VAL A 10 -10.29 -23.88 -33.86
C VAL A 10 -10.52 -23.06 -32.61
N VAL A 11 -9.77 -23.46 -31.59
CA VAL A 11 -9.03 -22.63 -30.64
C VAL A 11 -9.83 -21.51 -29.99
N ALA A 12 -10.14 -21.74 -28.71
CA ALA A 12 -10.38 -20.70 -27.73
C ALA A 12 -9.20 -19.70 -27.76
N THR A 13 -9.42 -18.51 -28.30
CA THR A 13 -8.57 -17.36 -28.00
C THR A 13 -9.04 -16.84 -26.65
N ASN A 14 -8.42 -17.39 -25.60
CA ASN A 14 -8.37 -16.75 -24.30
C ASN A 14 -7.61 -15.43 -24.49
N ASP A 15 -8.31 -14.37 -24.86
CA ASP A 15 -7.80 -13.01 -24.79
C ASP A 15 -7.81 -12.55 -23.32
N ASN A 16 -7.01 -13.25 -22.51
CA ASN A 16 -6.50 -12.75 -21.23
C ASN A 16 -5.35 -11.78 -21.52
N SER A 17 -5.62 -10.72 -22.29
CA SER A 17 -4.63 -9.68 -22.60
C SER A 17 -5.11 -8.29 -22.21
N SER A 18 -5.97 -8.17 -21.19
CA SER A 18 -6.34 -6.90 -20.55
C SER A 18 -5.82 -6.75 -19.11
N ILE A 19 -5.10 -7.74 -18.59
CA ILE A 19 -4.36 -7.64 -17.31
C ILE A 19 -2.86 -7.54 -17.59
N ALA A 20 -2.48 -6.64 -18.50
CA ALA A 20 -1.12 -6.19 -18.62
C ALA A 20 -1.12 -4.67 -18.50
N THR A 21 -0.50 -4.21 -17.41
CA THR A 21 0.09 -2.88 -17.25
C THR A 21 -0.86 -1.70 -17.17
N ASN A 22 -1.75 -1.69 -16.17
CA ASN A 22 -2.20 -0.44 -15.55
C ASN A 22 -1.76 -0.34 -14.07
N THR A 23 -0.67 -1.03 -13.72
CA THR A 23 0.23 -0.56 -12.66
C THR A 23 0.96 0.66 -13.19
N ALA A 24 0.23 1.74 -13.45
CA ALA A 24 0.81 3.07 -13.57
C ALA A 24 1.73 3.22 -12.37
N LYS A 25 3.03 3.25 -12.63
CA LYS A 25 4.12 3.29 -11.66
C LYS A 25 3.80 4.39 -10.64
N VAL A 26 3.18 4.03 -9.52
CA VAL A 26 2.78 5.01 -8.51
C VAL A 26 4.09 5.59 -8.00
N SER A 27 4.33 6.87 -8.24
CA SER A 27 5.55 7.52 -7.77
C SER A 27 5.58 7.49 -6.24
N TYR A 28 6.78 7.45 -5.67
CA TYR A 28 6.96 7.50 -4.22
C TYR A 28 6.21 8.69 -3.59
N GLU A 29 6.30 9.84 -4.26
CA GLU A 29 5.57 11.05 -3.91
C GLU A 29 4.05 10.81 -3.88
N LYS A 30 3.46 10.19 -4.91
CA LYS A 30 2.02 9.88 -4.91
C LYS A 30 1.63 8.89 -3.82
N ALA A 31 2.51 7.98 -3.43
CA ALA A 31 2.23 6.98 -2.42
C ALA A 31 2.33 7.53 -0.99
N PHE A 32 3.32 8.38 -0.71
CA PHE A 32 3.67 8.76 0.67
C PHE A 32 3.71 10.28 0.93
N MET A 33 3.71 11.10 -0.11
CA MET A 33 3.72 12.56 0.00
C MET A 33 2.31 13.12 -0.18
N GLN A 34 1.38 12.63 0.64
CA GLN A 34 0.02 13.13 0.70
C GLN A 34 -0.24 13.87 2.01
N MET A 35 -0.87 15.04 1.92
CA MET A 35 -1.34 15.76 3.09
C MET A 35 -2.49 14.95 3.72
N ASN A 36 -2.29 14.49 4.96
CA ASN A 36 -3.29 13.71 5.64
C ASN A 36 -4.55 14.54 5.92
N LYS A 37 -5.75 13.96 5.71
CA LYS A 37 -7.05 14.60 6.03
C LYS A 37 -7.35 14.69 7.52
N MET A 38 -6.38 14.46 8.40
CA MET A 38 -6.57 14.64 9.84
C MET A 38 -6.71 16.13 10.15
N GLN A 39 -7.92 16.54 10.50
CA GLN A 39 -8.25 17.94 10.79
C GLN A 39 -7.51 18.51 12.01
N LYS A 40 -6.90 17.68 12.87
CA LYS A 40 -6.13 18.11 14.05
C LYS A 40 -4.99 17.13 14.36
N ARG A 41 -3.82 17.69 14.72
CA ARG A 41 -2.74 16.95 15.39
C ARG A 41 -3.32 16.40 16.70
N GLY A 42 -3.28 15.08 16.89
CA GLY A 42 -3.68 14.47 18.15
C GLY A 42 -2.83 14.95 19.33
N ASN A 43 -3.25 14.67 20.55
CA ASN A 43 -2.52 15.01 21.79
C ASN A 43 -1.47 13.97 22.19
N LYS A 44 -1.20 12.98 21.34
CA LYS A 44 -0.26 11.88 21.60
C LYS A 44 1.00 12.08 20.77
N SER A 45 2.15 11.93 21.43
CA SER A 45 3.47 11.96 20.81
C SER A 45 4.16 10.62 21.05
N ILE A 46 4.78 10.07 20.01
CA ILE A 46 5.67 8.92 20.13
C ILE A 46 7.11 9.40 20.05
N TYR A 47 8.01 8.80 20.84
CA TYR A 47 9.43 9.06 20.69
C TYR A 47 9.95 8.41 19.41
N LEU A 48 10.80 9.13 18.70
CA LEU A 48 11.54 8.63 17.55
C LEU A 48 13.02 8.86 17.80
N SER A 49 13.87 7.88 17.50
CA SER A 49 15.30 8.05 17.66
C SER A 49 15.82 9.20 16.78
N PRO A 50 16.88 9.92 17.19
CA PRO A 50 17.42 11.04 16.43
C PRO A 50 17.76 10.68 14.98
N GLU A 51 18.30 9.49 14.76
CA GLU A 51 18.71 8.99 13.45
C GLU A 51 17.51 8.80 12.52
N TYR A 52 16.40 8.27 13.03
CA TYR A 52 15.17 8.14 12.25
C TYR A 52 14.53 9.50 12.01
N HIS A 53 14.50 10.38 13.02
CA HIS A 53 13.96 11.72 12.87
C HIS A 53 14.67 12.50 11.77
N GLU A 54 16.00 12.48 11.74
CA GLU A 54 16.80 13.14 10.71
C GLU A 54 16.50 12.59 9.32
N ARG A 55 16.47 11.26 9.17
CA ARG A 55 16.18 10.61 7.89
C ARG A 55 14.80 10.97 7.35
N LEU A 56 13.76 10.87 8.19
CA LEU A 56 12.39 11.20 7.77
C LEU A 56 12.27 12.69 7.44
N THR A 57 12.90 13.57 8.22
CA THR A 57 12.93 15.01 7.96
C THR A 57 13.54 15.31 6.60
N ARG A 58 14.69 14.70 6.28
CA ARG A 58 15.38 14.91 5.01
C ARG A 58 14.56 14.43 3.81
N ILE A 59 13.85 13.33 3.95
CA ILE A 59 12.94 12.83 2.91
C ILE A 59 11.82 13.84 2.64
N VAL A 60 11.20 14.34 3.70
CA VAL A 60 10.10 15.31 3.59
C VAL A 60 10.58 16.63 2.97
N GLN A 61 11.77 17.11 3.33
CA GLN A 61 12.35 18.32 2.75
C GLN A 61 12.65 18.16 1.26
N ILE A 62 13.31 17.06 0.86
CA ILE A 62 13.77 16.87 -0.52
C ILE A 62 12.63 16.46 -1.46
N ILE A 63 11.75 15.56 -1.02
CA ILE A 63 10.69 14.99 -1.87
C ILE A 63 9.36 15.73 -1.66
N GLY A 64 9.05 16.10 -0.42
CA GLY A 64 7.82 16.81 -0.08
C GLY A 64 7.90 18.33 -0.33
N ASP A 65 9.07 18.84 -0.72
CA ASP A 65 9.30 20.26 -1.06
C ASP A 65 8.79 21.21 0.03
N ASP A 66 9.03 20.84 1.30
CA ASP A 66 8.56 21.51 2.53
C ASP A 66 7.04 21.75 2.64
N LYS A 67 6.24 21.23 1.69
CA LYS A 67 4.78 21.37 1.65
C LYS A 67 4.05 20.37 2.54
N ILE A 68 4.78 19.36 3.02
CA ILE A 68 4.22 18.25 3.77
C ILE A 68 4.85 18.24 5.15
N PRO A 69 4.05 18.28 6.23
CA PRO A 69 4.59 18.20 7.56
C PRO A 69 5.03 16.75 7.86
N LEU A 70 6.09 16.62 8.66
CA LEU A 70 6.69 15.32 9.02
C LEU A 70 5.65 14.30 9.54
N PHE A 71 4.68 14.75 10.33
CA PHE A 71 3.64 13.86 10.86
C PHE A 71 2.73 13.29 9.76
N ALA A 72 2.45 14.05 8.69
CA ALA A 72 1.60 13.58 7.61
C ALA A 72 2.30 12.45 6.84
N TYR A 73 3.60 12.62 6.58
CA TYR A 73 4.43 11.57 5.99
C TYR A 73 4.51 10.33 6.88
N LEU A 74 4.74 10.49 8.18
CA LEU A 74 4.78 9.37 9.13
C LEU A 74 3.45 8.61 9.16
N ASN A 75 2.32 9.32 9.15
CA ASN A 75 1.00 8.70 9.08
C ASN A 75 0.80 7.88 7.79
N ASN A 76 1.27 8.39 6.63
CA ASN A 76 1.19 7.63 5.37
C ASN A 76 2.04 6.35 5.41
N ILE A 77 3.21 6.40 6.06
CA ILE A 77 4.04 5.21 6.28
C ILE A 77 3.29 4.18 7.15
N LEU A 78 2.68 4.63 8.24
CA LEU A 78 1.92 3.76 9.14
C LEU A 78 0.69 3.18 8.46
N GLU A 79 -0.07 3.97 7.70
CA GLU A 79 -1.24 3.50 6.95
C GLU A 79 -0.84 2.41 5.94
N TYR A 80 0.23 2.63 5.18
CA TYR A 80 0.75 1.61 4.27
C TYR A 80 1.23 0.36 5.02
N HIS A 81 1.95 0.54 6.13
CA HIS A 81 2.40 -0.57 6.97
C HIS A 81 1.21 -1.42 7.45
N PHE A 82 0.18 -0.79 8.03
CA PHE A 82 -1.00 -1.52 8.48
C PHE A 82 -1.71 -2.19 7.33
N LYS A 83 -1.85 -1.56 6.17
CA LYS A 83 -2.45 -2.18 4.99
C LYS A 83 -1.70 -3.42 4.50
N VAL A 84 -0.37 -3.40 4.50
CA VAL A 84 0.44 -4.54 4.03
C VAL A 84 0.50 -5.67 5.06
N PHE A 85 0.48 -5.34 6.35
CA PHE A 85 0.72 -6.28 7.43
C PHE A 85 -0.53 -6.62 8.26
N GLU A 86 -1.72 -6.16 7.87
CA GLU A 86 -2.99 -6.32 8.61
C GLU A 86 -3.24 -7.76 9.04
N ASP A 87 -3.19 -8.70 8.08
CA ASP A 87 -3.46 -10.12 8.33
C ASP A 87 -2.44 -10.73 9.29
N MET A 88 -1.16 -10.38 9.12
CA MET A 88 -0.06 -10.90 9.95
C MET A 88 -0.16 -10.38 11.38
N ILE A 89 -0.35 -9.07 11.53
CA ILE A 89 -0.55 -8.43 12.83
C ILE A 89 -1.76 -9.03 13.53
N THR A 90 -2.89 -9.16 12.83
CA THR A 90 -4.14 -9.72 13.38
C THR A 90 -3.97 -11.16 13.81
N LYS A 91 -3.30 -11.99 12.99
CA LYS A 91 -3.02 -13.39 13.34
C LYS A 91 -2.18 -13.49 14.60
N GLU A 92 -1.02 -12.82 14.64
CA GLU A 92 -0.11 -12.88 15.79
C GLU A 92 -0.73 -12.28 17.06
N PHE A 93 -1.49 -11.19 16.92
CA PHE A 93 -2.22 -10.58 18.02
C PHE A 93 -3.21 -11.58 18.63
N ASN A 94 -4.02 -12.24 17.80
CA ASN A 94 -4.99 -13.24 18.27
C ASN A 94 -4.33 -14.47 18.89
N GLU A 95 -3.21 -14.95 18.33
CA GLU A 95 -2.46 -16.09 18.88
C GLU A 95 -1.91 -15.78 20.28
N LYS A 96 -1.34 -14.58 20.48
CA LYS A 96 -0.78 -14.17 21.78
C LYS A 96 -1.86 -13.74 22.78
N TYR A 97 -2.95 -13.15 22.31
CA TYR A 97 -4.06 -12.70 23.15
C TYR A 97 -4.89 -13.87 23.71
N LYS A 98 -4.96 -15.00 22.99
CA LYS A 98 -5.63 -16.24 23.46
C LYS A 98 -4.97 -16.90 24.69
N GLY A 99 -3.81 -16.43 25.15
CA GLY A 99 -3.15 -16.92 26.37
C GLY A 99 -3.53 -16.16 27.65
N LEU A 100 -4.47 -15.22 27.61
CA LEU A 100 -4.86 -14.40 28.77
C LEU A 100 -6.03 -14.97 29.59
N PHE A 101 -6.70 -16.04 29.13
CA PHE A 101 -7.74 -16.76 29.86
C PHE A 101 -7.71 -18.26 29.53
#